data_AF-A0A371MR55-F1
#
_entry.id   AF-A0A371MR55-F1
#
_cell.length_a   1.000
_cell.length_b   1.000
_cell.length_c   1.000
_cell.angle_alpha   90.00
_cell.angle_beta   90.00
_cell.angle_gamma   90.00
#
_symmetry.space_group_name_H-M   'P 1'
#
loop_
_entity.id
_entity.type
_entity.pdbx_description
1 polymer ?
#
loop_
_entity_poly.entity_id
_entity_poly.type
_entity_poly.pdbx_seq_one_letter_code
_entity_poly.pdbx_strand_id
1 'polypeptide(L)'
;AHITGKKALVATGSSPWAPPIDGLNGVDYYTSETILEVRDLPESIVMLGGGYIALEWGQILHRVGVDVTILQRSDRVLSSMEGQLGREMQRAFEEEGIEVITGNDFRRVRTLAADGGAEAIQSGIAVETTVDGAERTVTGDALFVATGVQSNSEG
;
A
#
# COMPACT_ATOMS: atom_id res chain seq x y z
N ALA A 1 -35.56 -14.32 -0.76
CA ALA A 1 -36.76 -13.51 -1.01
C ALA A 1 -36.63 -12.83 -2.37
N HIS A 2 -37.71 -12.67 -3.14
CA HIS A 2 -37.68 -12.01 -4.45
C HIS A 2 -38.42 -10.66 -4.34
N ILE A 3 -37.77 -9.57 -4.74
CA ILE A 3 -38.30 -8.20 -4.65
C ILE A 3 -38.58 -7.69 -6.07
N THR A 4 -39.74 -7.07 -6.30
CA THR A 4 -40.13 -6.51 -7.60
C THR A 4 -40.39 -5.00 -7.51
N GLY A 5 -40.10 -4.26 -8.58
CA GLY A 5 -40.27 -2.81 -8.65
C GLY A 5 -40.15 -2.27 -10.08
N LYS A 6 -40.60 -1.04 -10.32
CA LYS A 6 -40.55 -0.40 -11.66
C LYS A 6 -39.15 0.10 -12.05
N LYS A 7 -38.31 0.43 -11.07
CA LYS A 7 -36.96 0.95 -11.22
C LYS A 7 -36.09 0.45 -10.07
N ALA A 8 -34.80 0.27 -10.32
CA ALA A 8 -33.78 -0.04 -9.32
C ALA A 8 -32.53 0.81 -9.58
N LEU A 9 -31.79 1.14 -8.52
CA LEU A 9 -30.48 1.80 -8.57
C LEU A 9 -29.44 0.87 -7.95
N VAL A 10 -28.40 0.56 -8.70
CA VAL A 10 -27.22 -0.16 -8.20
C VAL A 10 -26.17 0.89 -7.83
N ALA A 11 -25.88 1.00 -6.54
CA ALA A 11 -24.95 1.99 -5.98
C ALA A 11 -24.06 1.34 -4.91
N THR A 12 -23.46 0.19 -5.25
CA THR A 12 -22.68 -0.65 -4.33
C THR A 12 -21.25 -0.15 -4.06
N GLY A 13 -20.83 0.91 -4.76
CA GLY A 13 -19.53 1.56 -4.53
C GLY A 13 -18.34 0.71 -4.99
N SER A 14 -17.21 0.91 -4.30
CA SER A 14 -15.93 0.22 -4.55
C SER A 14 -15.23 -0.11 -3.23
N SER A 15 -14.34 -1.09 -3.25
CA SER A 15 -13.51 -1.48 -2.10
C SER A 15 -12.02 -1.41 -2.45
N PRO A 16 -11.10 -1.31 -1.47
CA PRO A 16 -9.67 -1.41 -1.71
C PRO A 16 -9.31 -2.65 -2.53
N TRP A 17 -8.39 -2.49 -3.48
CA TRP A 17 -7.94 -3.58 -4.34
C TRP A 17 -6.49 -3.95 -4.03
N ALA A 18 -6.24 -5.23 -3.77
CA ALA A 18 -4.92 -5.79 -3.62
C ALA A 18 -4.42 -6.42 -4.94
N PRO A 19 -3.18 -6.16 -5.36
CA PRO A 19 -2.63 -6.68 -6.60
C PRO A 19 -2.22 -8.16 -6.46
N PRO A 20 -2.15 -8.93 -7.55
CA PRO A 20 -1.70 -10.31 -7.53
C PRO A 20 -0.17 -10.41 -7.41
N ILE A 21 0.39 -9.97 -6.28
CA ILE A 21 1.82 -10.11 -5.95
C ILE A 21 2.02 -11.42 -5.19
N ASP A 22 3.08 -12.17 -5.52
CA ASP A 22 3.39 -13.43 -4.84
C ASP A 22 3.55 -13.22 -3.33
N GLY A 23 2.95 -14.12 -2.54
CA GLY A 23 2.95 -14.06 -1.07
C GLY A 23 2.06 -12.99 -0.42
N LEU A 24 1.53 -12.00 -1.16
CA LEU A 24 0.72 -10.92 -0.56
C LEU A 24 -0.55 -11.42 0.13
N ASN A 25 -1.20 -12.46 -0.41
CA ASN A 25 -2.40 -13.05 0.21
C ASN A 25 -2.12 -13.82 1.50
N GLY A 26 -0.84 -14.06 1.83
CA GLY A 26 -0.41 -14.78 3.03
C GLY A 26 0.17 -13.88 4.12
N VAL A 27 0.08 -12.56 3.97
CA VAL A 27 0.58 -11.59 4.96
C VAL A 27 -0.54 -10.65 5.40
N ASP A 28 -0.46 -10.17 6.64
CA ASP A 28 -1.36 -9.13 7.11
C ASP A 28 -0.93 -7.76 6.59
N TYR A 29 -1.90 -6.95 6.16
CA TYR A 29 -1.66 -5.59 5.69
C TYR A 29 -2.83 -4.65 6.01
N TYR A 30 -2.51 -3.37 6.09
CA TYR A 30 -3.49 -2.31 6.22
C TYR A 30 -3.99 -1.83 4.86
N THR A 31 -5.22 -1.35 4.82
CA THR A 31 -5.78 -0.55 3.73
C THR A 31 -6.25 0.78 4.29
N SER A 32 -6.71 1.69 3.43
CA SER A 32 -7.34 2.94 3.86
C SER A 32 -8.54 2.75 4.79
N GLU A 33 -9.16 1.56 4.79
CA GLU A 33 -10.28 1.23 5.66
C GLU A 33 -9.80 0.65 7.00
N THR A 34 -8.90 -0.34 6.97
CA THR A 34 -8.50 -1.07 8.19
C THR A 34 -7.54 -0.28 9.08
N ILE A 35 -6.76 0.66 8.52
CA ILE A 35 -5.84 1.49 9.30
C ILE A 35 -6.56 2.37 10.35
N LEU A 36 -7.83 2.71 10.11
CA LEU A 36 -8.64 3.55 11.00
C LEU A 36 -8.97 2.86 12.33
N GLU A 37 -8.87 1.54 12.37
CA GLU A 37 -9.19 0.72 13.55
C GLU A 37 -7.96 0.49 14.44
N VAL A 38 -6.78 0.90 13.96
CA VAL A 38 -5.50 0.69 14.64
C VAL A 38 -5.37 1.62 15.84
N ARG A 39 -5.07 1.04 17.01
CA ARG A 39 -4.83 1.79 18.26
C ARG A 39 -3.35 2.10 18.47
N ASP A 40 -2.51 1.14 18.16
CA ASP A 40 -1.06 1.22 18.31
C ASP A 40 -0.44 1.16 16.91
N LEU A 41 0.17 2.27 16.48
CA LEU A 41 0.79 2.37 15.16
C LEU A 41 2.14 1.63 15.13
N PRO A 42 2.52 1.03 13.98
CA PRO A 42 3.85 0.44 13.81
C PRO A 42 4.95 1.52 13.88
N GLU A 43 6.19 1.14 14.20
CA GLU A 43 7.32 2.09 14.15
C GLU A 43 7.65 2.44 12.69
N SER A 44 7.53 1.46 11.78
CA SER A 44 7.74 1.64 10.34
C SER A 44 6.69 0.95 9.47
N ILE A 45 6.39 1.53 8.31
CA ILE A 45 5.40 1.00 7.36
C ILE A 45 5.88 1.12 5.90
N VAL A 46 5.77 0.01 5.18
CA VAL A 46 5.98 -0.03 3.73
C VAL A 46 4.63 0.12 3.03
N MET A 47 4.50 1.07 2.10
CA MET A 47 3.28 1.31 1.35
C MET A 47 3.41 0.82 -0.09
N LEU A 48 2.48 -0.02 -0.55
CA LEU A 48 2.36 -0.41 -1.95
C LEU A 48 1.38 0.51 -2.67
N GLY A 49 1.88 1.27 -3.63
CA GLY A 49 1.12 2.23 -4.42
C GLY A 49 1.56 3.68 -4.16
N GLY A 50 1.52 4.50 -5.22
CA GLY A 50 1.82 5.94 -5.19
C GLY A 50 0.67 6.78 -5.73
N GLY A 51 -0.57 6.32 -5.54
CA GLY A 51 -1.78 7.10 -5.83
C GLY A 51 -2.10 8.08 -4.69
N TYR A 52 -3.15 8.88 -4.86
CA TYR A 52 -3.54 9.88 -3.85
C TYR A 52 -3.82 9.27 -2.47
N ILE A 53 -4.46 8.08 -2.40
CA ILE A 53 -4.69 7.36 -1.15
C ILE A 53 -3.38 7.07 -0.42
N ALA A 54 -2.37 6.60 -1.15
CA ALA A 54 -1.06 6.28 -0.57
C ALA A 54 -0.33 7.53 -0.08
N LEU A 55 -0.38 8.61 -0.86
CA LEU A 55 0.29 9.86 -0.48
C LEU A 55 -0.38 10.52 0.74
N GLU A 56 -1.71 10.63 0.75
CA GLU A 56 -2.45 11.20 1.89
C GLU A 56 -2.16 10.41 3.18
N TRP A 57 -2.30 9.08 3.13
CA TRP A 57 -2.02 8.24 4.30
C TRP A 57 -0.55 8.23 4.68
N GLY A 58 0.36 8.19 3.72
CA GLY A 58 1.80 8.24 3.97
C GLY A 58 2.20 9.49 4.72
N GLN A 59 1.68 10.65 4.32
CA GLN A 59 1.94 11.90 5.03
C GLN A 59 1.27 11.94 6.42
N ILE A 60 0.04 11.44 6.56
CA ILE A 60 -0.64 11.37 7.87
C ILE A 60 0.18 10.52 8.84
N LEU A 61 0.57 9.31 8.43
CA LEU A 61 1.33 8.37 9.25
C LEU A 61 2.72 8.92 9.60
N HIS A 62 3.41 9.51 8.62
CA HIS A 62 4.70 10.14 8.85
C HIS A 62 4.62 11.26 9.90
N ARG A 63 3.60 12.13 9.81
CA ARG A 63 3.43 13.26 10.75
C ARG A 63 3.09 12.84 12.17
N VAL A 64 2.58 11.62 12.37
CA VAL A 64 2.35 11.06 13.71
C VAL A 64 3.52 10.19 14.19
N GLY A 65 4.63 10.17 13.46
CA GLY A 65 5.90 9.58 13.90
C GLY A 65 6.20 8.19 13.35
N VAL A 66 5.48 7.71 12.33
CA VAL A 66 5.78 6.43 11.66
C VAL A 66 6.84 6.65 10.58
N ASP A 67 7.83 5.77 10.50
CA ASP A 67 8.79 5.76 9.39
C ASP A 67 8.13 5.16 8.14
N VAL A 68 7.92 5.98 7.10
CA VAL A 68 7.15 5.59 5.91
C VAL A 68 8.05 5.44 4.69
N THR A 69 7.95 4.30 4.00
CA THR A 69 8.52 4.10 2.67
C THR A 69 7.41 3.79 1.67
N ILE A 70 7.29 4.59 0.60
CA ILE A 70 6.30 4.44 -0.46
C ILE A 70 6.91 3.78 -1.69
N LEU A 71 6.35 2.65 -2.12
CA LEU A 71 6.77 1.91 -3.30
C LEU A 71 5.74 2.05 -4.41
N GLN A 72 6.15 2.65 -5.53
CA GLN A 72 5.30 2.84 -6.69
C GLN A 72 5.84 2.09 -7.91
N ARG A 73 4.98 1.37 -8.62
CA ARG A 73 5.36 0.61 -9.82
C ARG A 73 5.72 1.52 -11.00
N SER A 74 4.93 2.57 -11.22
CA SER A 74 5.22 3.55 -12.28
C SER A 74 6.49 4.34 -11.98
N ASP A 75 7.04 4.98 -13.01
CA ASP A 75 8.19 5.89 -12.96
C ASP A 75 8.00 7.10 -12.01
N ARG A 76 6.74 7.42 -11.67
CA ARG A 76 6.35 8.50 -10.76
C ARG A 76 5.12 8.15 -9.93
N VAL A 77 4.98 8.82 -8.79
CA VAL A 77 3.71 8.91 -8.05
C VAL A 77 2.69 9.73 -8.84
N LEU A 78 1.41 9.57 -8.52
CA LEU A 78 0.29 10.19 -9.24
C LEU A 78 0.39 9.97 -10.76
N SER A 79 0.71 8.75 -11.18
CA SER A 79 1.04 8.45 -12.60
C SER A 79 -0.10 8.72 -13.59
N SER A 80 -1.34 8.78 -13.11
CA SER A 80 -2.52 9.18 -13.90
C SER A 80 -2.68 10.70 -14.09
N MET A 81 -1.89 11.51 -13.39
CA MET A 81 -1.92 12.96 -13.46
C MET A 81 -0.77 13.52 -14.32
N GLU A 82 -0.74 14.85 -14.47
CA GLU A 82 0.34 15.53 -15.17
C GLU A 82 1.69 15.20 -14.55
N GLY A 83 2.69 14.89 -15.39
CA GLY A 83 3.99 14.41 -14.91
C GLY A 83 4.74 15.41 -14.03
N GLN A 84 4.53 16.71 -14.20
CA GLN A 84 5.15 17.70 -13.32
C GLN A 84 4.61 17.59 -11.89
N LEU A 85 3.30 17.42 -11.73
CA LEU A 85 2.69 17.26 -10.41
C LEU A 85 3.27 16.06 -9.66
N GLY A 86 3.38 14.89 -10.31
CA GLY A 86 3.97 13.70 -9.68
C GLY A 86 5.42 13.91 -9.21
N ARG A 87 6.24 14.63 -10.00
CA ARG A 87 7.63 14.94 -9.63
C ARG A 87 7.73 15.90 -8.45
N GLU A 88 6.95 16.98 -8.46
CA GLU A 88 6.95 17.93 -7.35
C GLU A 88 6.40 17.30 -6.07
N MET A 89 5.38 16.43 -6.17
CA MET A 89 4.87 15.69 -5.03
C MET A 89 5.89 14.72 -4.46
N GLN A 90 6.59 13.96 -5.31
CA GLN A 90 7.67 13.07 -4.85
C GLN A 90 8.75 13.86 -4.13
N ARG A 91 9.21 14.97 -4.73
CA ARG A 91 10.21 15.86 -4.12
C ARG A 91 9.76 16.39 -2.76
N ALA A 92 8.52 16.85 -2.64
CA ALA A 92 7.98 17.35 -1.38
C ALA A 92 7.97 16.28 -0.28
N PHE A 93 7.64 15.03 -0.63
CA PHE A 93 7.66 13.90 0.31
C PHE A 93 9.08 13.56 0.75
N GLU A 94 10.02 13.52 -0.19
CA GLU A 94 11.44 13.29 0.11
C GLU A 94 12.04 14.42 0.99
N GLU A 95 11.63 15.67 0.76
CA GLU A 95 12.02 16.83 1.59
C GLU A 95 11.42 16.76 3.02
N GLU A 96 10.25 16.12 3.20
CA GLU A 96 9.67 15.82 4.51
C GLU A 96 10.36 14.63 5.20
N GLY A 97 11.14 13.82 4.46
CA GLY A 97 11.84 12.64 4.99
C GLY A 97 11.12 11.32 4.73
N ILE A 98 10.09 11.32 3.88
CA ILE A 98 9.40 10.11 3.43
C ILE A 98 10.16 9.52 2.24
N GLU A 99 10.59 8.27 2.35
CA GLU A 99 11.28 7.60 1.24
C GLU A 99 10.26 7.22 0.15
N VAL A 100 10.51 7.64 -1.09
CA VAL A 100 9.67 7.32 -2.25
C VAL A 100 10.51 6.61 -3.30
N ILE A 101 10.20 5.33 -3.54
CA ILE A 101 10.87 4.51 -4.55
C ILE A 101 9.87 4.29 -5.69
N THR A 102 10.22 4.72 -6.90
CA THR A 102 9.43 4.54 -8.12
C THR A 102 10.07 3.50 -9.04
N GLY A 103 9.36 3.08 -10.09
CA GLY A 103 9.86 2.11 -11.06
C GLY A 103 10.00 0.68 -10.53
N ASN A 104 9.26 0.34 -9.47
CA ASN A 104 9.33 -0.99 -8.84
C ASN A 104 8.68 -2.07 -9.72
N ASP A 105 9.38 -3.17 -9.94
CA ASP A 105 8.83 -4.43 -10.41
C ASP A 105 8.67 -5.37 -9.21
N PHE A 106 7.47 -5.43 -8.63
CA PHE A 106 7.19 -6.20 -7.42
C PHE A 106 7.26 -7.71 -7.69
N ARG A 107 8.08 -8.43 -6.91
CA ARG A 107 8.30 -9.86 -7.08
C ARG A 107 7.58 -10.69 -6.03
N ARG A 108 7.75 -10.34 -4.75
CA ARG A 108 7.19 -11.10 -3.62
C ARG A 108 7.03 -10.23 -2.39
N VAL A 109 6.04 -10.56 -1.57
CA VAL A 109 5.90 -10.08 -0.20
C VAL A 109 5.95 -11.27 0.75
N ARG A 110 6.66 -11.13 1.88
CA ARG A 110 6.72 -12.16 2.91
C ARG A 110 6.81 -11.55 4.30
N THR A 111 6.35 -12.27 5.31
CA THR A 111 6.62 -11.94 6.70
C THR A 111 8.09 -12.16 7.03
N LEU A 112 8.63 -11.30 7.88
CA LEU A 112 9.85 -11.58 8.63
C LEU A 112 9.42 -12.35 9.88
N ALA A 113 9.96 -13.57 10.04
CA ALA A 113 9.75 -14.33 11.27
C ALA A 113 10.74 -13.82 12.31
N ALA A 114 10.28 -13.63 13.54
CA ALA A 114 11.19 -13.56 14.68
C ALA A 114 11.92 -14.91 14.82
N ASP A 115 13.16 -14.89 15.31
CA ASP A 115 13.95 -16.07 15.62
C ASP A 115 13.19 -16.94 16.66
N GLY A 116 12.35 -17.88 16.22
CA GLY A 116 11.46 -18.62 17.14
C GLY A 116 10.67 -19.81 16.58
N GLY A 117 10.70 -20.09 15.28
CA GLY A 117 9.96 -21.23 14.70
C GLY A 117 8.46 -20.94 14.50
N ALA A 118 7.66 -22.00 14.35
CA ALA A 118 6.29 -21.96 13.79
C ALA A 118 5.23 -21.15 14.60
N GLU A 119 5.58 -20.60 15.75
CA GLU A 119 4.73 -19.73 16.58
C GLU A 119 5.22 -18.26 16.62
N ALA A 120 6.17 -17.90 15.76
CA ALA A 120 6.70 -16.54 15.70
C ALA A 120 5.61 -15.53 15.28
N ILE A 121 5.37 -14.53 16.13
CA ILE A 121 4.58 -13.34 15.83
C ILE A 121 5.21 -12.66 14.61
N GLN A 122 4.39 -12.19 13.66
CA GLN A 122 4.86 -11.37 12.54
C GLN A 122 5.67 -10.19 13.10
N SER A 123 6.98 -10.20 12.86
CA SER A 123 7.89 -9.18 13.38
C SER A 123 8.21 -8.11 12.34
N GLY A 124 7.63 -8.23 11.13
CA GLY A 124 7.81 -7.29 10.04
C GLY A 124 7.43 -7.90 8.70
N ILE A 125 7.57 -7.10 7.66
CA ILE A 125 7.31 -7.42 6.27
C ILE A 125 8.56 -7.14 5.45
N ALA A 126 8.82 -8.00 4.46
CA ALA A 126 9.79 -7.75 3.41
C ALA A 126 9.10 -7.75 2.04
N VAL A 127 9.33 -6.67 1.28
CA VAL A 127 8.91 -6.53 -0.12
C VAL A 127 10.13 -6.69 -1.01
N GLU A 128 10.15 -7.78 -1.77
CA GLU A 128 11.16 -8.07 -2.78
C GLU A 128 10.74 -7.45 -4.12
N THR A 129 11.60 -6.60 -4.68
CA THR A 129 11.32 -5.87 -5.92
C THR A 129 12.58 -5.65 -6.74
N THR A 130 12.43 -5.34 -8.02
CA THR A 130 13.52 -4.87 -8.88
C THR A 130 13.31 -3.40 -9.20
N VAL A 131 14.35 -2.59 -9.06
CA VAL A 131 14.37 -1.16 -9.45
C VAL A 131 15.60 -0.95 -10.33
N ASP A 132 15.40 -0.39 -11.52
CA ASP A 132 16.46 -0.17 -12.52
C ASP A 132 17.29 -1.43 -12.84
N GLY A 133 16.63 -2.60 -12.82
CA GLY A 133 17.28 -3.90 -13.07
C GLY A 133 18.07 -4.47 -11.89
N ALA A 134 18.13 -3.78 -10.75
CA ALA A 134 18.76 -4.27 -9.52
C ALA A 134 17.72 -4.80 -8.54
N GLU A 135 17.97 -5.97 -7.96
CA GLU A 135 17.13 -6.52 -6.89
C GLU A 135 17.28 -5.68 -5.61
N ARG A 136 16.14 -5.44 -4.95
CA ARG A 136 16.03 -4.72 -3.68
C ARG A 136 15.06 -5.44 -2.77
N THR A 137 15.31 -5.33 -1.47
CA THR A 137 14.36 -5.74 -0.44
C THR A 137 14.10 -4.54 0.45
N VAL A 138 12.83 -4.16 0.58
CA VAL A 138 12.39 -3.07 1.46
C VAL A 138 11.66 -3.69 2.64
N THR A 139 12.01 -3.28 3.85
CA THR A 139 11.47 -3.87 5.09
C THR A 139 10.80 -2.81 5.95
N GLY A 140 9.78 -3.22 6.71
CA GLY A 140 9.16 -2.42 7.77
C GLY A 140 8.31 -3.30 8.67
N ASP A 141 7.77 -2.76 9.75
CA ASP A 141 7.00 -3.54 10.72
C ASP A 141 5.63 -3.95 10.17
N ALA A 142 5.06 -3.10 9.32
CA ALA A 142 3.77 -3.32 8.69
C ALA A 142 3.79 -3.02 7.18
N LEU A 143 2.75 -3.51 6.51
CA LEU A 143 2.46 -3.23 5.11
C LEU A 143 1.16 -2.42 5.01
N PHE A 144 1.12 -1.45 4.10
CA PHE A 144 -0.10 -0.77 3.67
C PHE A 144 -0.30 -0.99 2.17
N VAL A 145 -1.49 -1.42 1.75
CA VAL A 145 -1.83 -1.62 0.34
C VAL A 145 -2.79 -0.52 -0.13
N ALA A 146 -2.29 0.32 -1.03
CA ALA A 146 -2.97 1.50 -1.59
C ALA A 146 -2.90 1.50 -3.13
N THR A 147 -3.04 0.34 -3.75
CA THR A 147 -2.81 0.15 -5.21
C THR A 147 -4.01 0.47 -6.08
N GLY A 148 -5.15 0.82 -5.50
CA GLY A 148 -6.38 1.18 -6.20
C GLY A 148 -7.63 0.68 -5.50
N VAL A 149 -8.76 0.79 -6.19
CA VAL A 149 -10.07 0.29 -5.75
C VAL A 149 -10.70 -0.55 -6.85
N GLN A 150 -11.53 -1.52 -6.47
CA GLN A 150 -12.30 -2.37 -7.37
C GLN A 150 -13.80 -2.12 -7.17
N SER A 151 -14.56 -2.09 -8.27
CA SER A 151 -16.02 -1.98 -8.24
C SER A 151 -16.66 -3.17 -7.49
N ASN A 152 -17.63 -2.89 -6.63
CA ASN A 152 -18.39 -3.91 -5.89
C ASN A 152 -19.52 -4.47 -6.77
N SER A 153 -19.15 -5.17 -7.84
CA SER A 153 -20.08 -5.73 -8.84
C SER A 153 -20.11 -7.25 -8.87
N GLU A 154 -19.43 -7.92 -7.95
CA GLU A 154 -19.57 -9.38 -7.78
C GLU A 154 -20.95 -9.71 -7.20
N GLY A 155 -21.60 -10.73 -7.76
CA GLY A 155 -22.94 -11.19 -7.43
C GLY A 155 -23.17 -12.62 -7.86
#